data_AF-A0A934SZJ2-F1
#
_entry.id   AF-A0A934SZJ2-F1
#
_cell.length_a   1.000
_cell.length_b   1.000
_cell.length_c   1.000
_cell.angle_alpha   90.00
_cell.angle_beta   90.00
_cell.angle_gamma   90.00
#
_symmetry.space_group_name_H-M   'P 1'
#
loop_
_entity.id
_entity.type
_entity.pdbx_description
1 polymer ?
#
loop_
_entity_poly.entity_id
_entity_poly.type
_entity_poly.pdbx_seq_one_letter_code
_entity_poly.pdbx_strand_id
1 'polypeptide(L)'
;MLAQFERHFPELAPMIRFHELATPVTQHRYVRAPAGAIYSIERSTDQLVGQALRVRTPVPDLLLAGQNSFGPGVPGAFDSGLCAAAGVEPSLSQLLLSAQS
;
A
#
# COMPACT_ATOMS: atom_id res chain seq x y z
N MET A 1 -15.14 0.03 20.20
CA MET A 1 -13.87 -0.71 20.30
C MET A 1 -13.18 -0.50 21.63
N LEU A 2 -12.99 0.74 22.13
CA LEU A 2 -12.36 0.96 23.44
C LEU A 2 -13.07 0.23 24.59
N ALA A 3 -14.40 0.36 24.70
CA ALA A 3 -15.19 -0.40 25.68
C ALA A 3 -15.08 -1.93 25.52
N GLN A 4 -14.83 -2.44 24.30
CA GLN A 4 -14.57 -3.87 24.10
C GLN A 4 -13.17 -4.23 24.61
N PHE A 5 -12.16 -3.42 24.34
CA PHE A 5 -10.81 -3.60 24.87
C PHE A 5 -10.82 -3.66 26.40
N GLU A 6 -11.49 -2.71 27.06
CA GLU A 6 -11.60 -2.68 28.53
C GLU A 6 -12.26 -3.93 29.09
N ARG A 7 -13.30 -4.43 28.41
CA ARG A 7 -13.99 -5.67 28.80
C ARG A 7 -13.13 -6.92 28.64
N HIS A 8 -12.31 -7.00 27.60
CA HIS A 8 -11.49 -8.18 27.30
C HIS A 8 -10.10 -8.14 27.97
N PHE A 9 -9.60 -6.96 28.32
CA PHE A 9 -8.28 -6.74 28.91
C PHE A 9 -8.37 -5.80 30.14
N PRO A 10 -9.10 -6.19 31.20
CA PRO A 10 -9.38 -5.31 32.33
C PRO A 10 -8.12 -4.87 33.09
N GLU A 11 -7.07 -5.70 33.13
CA GLU A 11 -5.80 -5.36 33.79
C GLU A 11 -4.98 -4.34 32.98
N LEU A 12 -5.15 -4.30 31.65
CA LEU A 12 -4.46 -3.37 30.76
C LEU A 12 -5.20 -2.03 30.60
N ALA A 13 -6.51 -2.00 30.86
CA ALA A 13 -7.32 -0.79 30.74
C ALA A 13 -6.76 0.42 31.52
N PRO A 14 -6.33 0.28 32.80
CA PRO A 14 -5.72 1.38 33.56
C PRO A 14 -4.37 1.85 33.01
N MET A 15 -3.74 1.09 32.10
CA MET A 15 -2.45 1.42 31.50
C MET A 15 -2.59 2.30 30.25
N ILE A 16 -3.80 2.49 29.72
CA ILE A 16 -4.03 3.39 28.59
C ILE A 16 -3.71 4.83 29.01
N ARG A 17 -2.85 5.49 28.24
CA ARG A 17 -2.47 6.91 28.45
C ARG A 17 -2.98 7.83 27.35
N PHE A 18 -3.26 7.27 26.18
CA PHE A 18 -3.70 7.99 25.00
C PHE A 18 -4.45 7.05 24.07
N HIS A 19 -5.43 7.58 23.33
CA HIS A 19 -6.08 6.89 22.23
C HIS A 19 -6.41 7.90 21.12
N GLU A 20 -6.28 7.46 19.87
CA GLU A 20 -6.64 8.24 18.69
C GLU A 20 -7.57 7.42 17.80
N LEU A 21 -8.37 8.11 16.98
CA LEU A 21 -9.28 7.50 16.02
C LEU A 21 -9.02 8.07 14.62
N ALA A 22 -8.87 7.16 13.65
CA ALA A 22 -8.92 7.49 12.23
C ALA A 22 -10.22 6.98 11.61
N THR A 23 -10.75 7.71 10.63
CA THR A 23 -11.93 7.32 9.85
C THR A 23 -11.59 7.33 8.36
N PRO A 24 -12.49 6.88 7.46
CA PRO A 24 -12.27 7.00 6.02
C PRO A 24 -11.96 8.45 5.57
N VAL A 25 -12.51 9.46 6.26
CA VAL A 25 -12.20 10.87 6.00
C VAL A 25 -10.75 11.19 6.34
N THR A 26 -10.18 10.60 7.40
CA THR A 26 -8.76 10.73 7.74
C THR A 26 -7.87 10.22 6.59
N GLN A 27 -8.19 9.04 6.04
CA GLN A 27 -7.46 8.45 4.91
C GLN A 27 -7.58 9.31 3.64
N HIS A 28 -8.78 9.78 3.33
CA HIS A 28 -9.00 10.68 2.20
C HIS A 28 -8.22 12.00 2.36
N ARG A 29 -8.20 12.57 3.58
CA ARG A 29 -7.49 13.82 3.88
C ARG A 29 -5.98 13.70 3.70
N TYR A 30 -5.37 12.64 4.22
CA TYR A 30 -3.91 12.55 4.28
C TYR A 30 -3.27 11.91 3.05
N VAL A 31 -3.87 10.84 2.51
CA VAL A 31 -3.27 10.07 1.41
C VAL A 31 -4.12 10.11 0.14
N ARG A 32 -5.18 10.93 0.12
CA ARG A 32 -6.12 11.07 -1.01
C ARG A 32 -6.71 9.74 -1.47
N ALA A 33 -6.85 8.80 -0.53
CA ALA A 33 -7.47 7.51 -0.82
C ALA A 33 -8.92 7.72 -1.29
N PRO A 34 -9.31 7.20 -2.47
CA PRO A 34 -10.70 7.21 -2.92
C PRO A 34 -11.58 6.53 -1.88
N ALA A 35 -12.67 7.19 -1.48
CA ALA A 35 -13.58 6.72 -0.42
C ALA A 35 -12.90 6.34 0.92
N GLY A 36 -11.66 6.77 1.16
CA GLY A 36 -10.88 6.41 2.35
C GLY A 36 -10.35 4.97 2.36
N ALA A 37 -10.24 4.31 1.21
CA ALA A 37 -9.79 2.93 1.10
C ALA A 37 -8.31 2.74 1.51
N ILE A 38 -8.07 1.94 2.55
CA ILE A 38 -6.72 1.66 3.09
C ILE A 38 -5.87 0.88 2.09
N TYR A 39 -6.46 -0.10 1.43
CA TYR A 39 -5.78 -0.93 0.41
C TYR A 39 -6.01 -0.43 -1.01
N SER A 40 -6.35 0.86 -1.15
CA SER A 40 -6.62 1.50 -2.43
C SER A 40 -7.73 0.79 -3.22
N ILE A 41 -7.49 0.50 -4.50
CA ILE A 41 -8.49 -0.05 -5.40
C ILE A 41 -8.79 -1.51 -5.03
N GLU A 42 -9.98 -1.97 -5.37
CA GLU A 42 -10.34 -3.36 -5.22
C GLU A 42 -9.37 -4.28 -5.99
N ARG A 43 -8.97 -5.36 -5.34
CA ARG A 43 -8.20 -6.44 -5.96
C ARG A 43 -9.16 -7.43 -6.61
N SER A 44 -9.60 -7.10 -7.83
CA SER A 44 -10.39 -8.00 -8.67
C SER A 44 -9.50 -8.77 -9.65
N THR A 45 -10.02 -9.87 -10.20
CA THR A 45 -9.35 -10.61 -11.29
C THR A 45 -9.09 -9.70 -12.49
N ASP A 46 -10.05 -8.83 -12.81
CA ASP A 46 -9.97 -7.88 -13.91
C ASP A 46 -8.84 -6.86 -13.70
N GLN A 47 -8.63 -6.43 -12.45
CA GLN A 47 -7.51 -5.56 -12.08
C GLN A 47 -6.16 -6.26 -12.24
N LEU A 48 -6.06 -7.54 -11.88
CA LEU A 48 -4.82 -8.32 -11.96
C LEU A 48 -4.41 -8.62 -13.40
N VAL A 49 -5.36 -8.91 -14.29
CA VAL A 49 -5.07 -9.19 -15.71
C VAL A 49 -5.03 -7.92 -16.56
N GLY A 50 -5.59 -6.82 -16.04
CA GLY A 50 -5.65 -5.52 -16.71
C GLY A 50 -4.28 -4.85 -16.86
N GLN A 51 -4.17 -3.95 -17.85
CA GLN A 51 -2.92 -3.24 -18.12
C GLN A 51 -2.81 -1.87 -17.42
N ALA A 52 -3.92 -1.37 -16.88
CA ALA A 52 -4.05 0.00 -16.39
C ALA A 52 -3.07 0.37 -15.26
N LEU A 53 -2.53 -0.63 -14.56
CA LEU A 53 -1.70 -0.42 -13.37
C LEU A 53 -0.31 -1.02 -13.50
N ARG A 54 0.07 -1.50 -14.69
CA ARG A 54 1.43 -1.98 -14.93
C ARG A 54 2.42 -0.86 -14.69
N VAL A 55 3.61 -1.22 -14.22
CA VAL A 55 4.71 -0.28 -13.98
C VAL A 55 5.02 0.55 -15.22
N ARG A 56 5.04 -0.07 -16.41
CA ARG A 56 5.12 0.66 -17.68
C ARG A 56 3.73 0.96 -18.21
N THR A 57 3.43 2.23 -18.42
CA THR A 57 2.16 2.66 -19.01
C THR A 57 2.24 2.75 -20.54
N PRO A 58 1.09 2.83 -21.23
CA PRO A 58 1.07 3.15 -22.66
C PRO A 58 1.55 4.57 -22.99
N VAL A 59 1.64 5.47 -22.01
CA VAL A 59 2.16 6.83 -22.20
C VAL A 59 3.69 6.76 -22.11
N PRO A 60 4.42 7.21 -23.16
CA PRO A 60 5.88 7.20 -23.15
C PRO A 60 6.46 7.91 -21.94
N ASP A 61 7.50 7.32 -21.35
CA ASP A 61 8.26 7.84 -20.21
C ASP A 61 7.46 8.07 -18.91
N LEU A 62 6.21 7.58 -18.85
CA LEU A 62 5.40 7.56 -17.64
C LEU A 62 5.40 6.17 -17.01
N LEU A 63 5.97 6.08 -15.80
CA LEU A 63 6.01 4.87 -15.00
C LEU A 63 5.10 5.00 -13.77
N LEU A 64 4.46 3.89 -13.39
CA LEU A 64 3.66 3.78 -12.18
C LEU A 64 4.42 3.00 -11.10
N ALA A 65 4.36 3.52 -9.88
CA ALA A 65 4.86 2.86 -8.68
C ALA A 65 3.86 3.07 -7.53
N GLY A 66 3.83 2.11 -6.62
CA GLY A 66 2.93 2.03 -5.47
C GLY A 66 2.19 0.69 -5.40
N GLN A 67 1.45 0.50 -4.31
CA GLN A 67 0.77 -0.76 -3.96
C GLN A 67 -0.28 -1.27 -4.97
N ASN A 68 -0.63 -0.47 -5.97
CA ASN A 68 -1.58 -0.85 -7.02
C ASN A 68 -0.90 -1.49 -8.23
N SER A 69 0.40 -1.30 -8.39
CA SER A 69 1.11 -1.74 -9.60
C SER A 69 1.68 -3.14 -9.52
N PHE A 70 1.99 -3.62 -8.32
CA PHE A 70 2.57 -4.94 -8.11
C PHE A 70 1.81 -5.74 -7.05
N GLY A 71 1.80 -5.27 -5.81
CA GLY A 71 1.24 -5.98 -4.66
C GLY A 71 0.72 -5.02 -3.58
N PRO A 72 -0.23 -5.45 -2.72
CA PRO A 72 -0.75 -4.59 -1.67
C PRO A 72 0.30 -4.31 -0.60
N GLY A 73 0.11 -3.22 0.15
CA GLY A 73 0.93 -2.90 1.31
C GLY A 73 2.36 -2.48 0.97
N VAL A 74 3.19 -2.40 2.02
CA VAL A 74 4.56 -1.89 1.95
C VAL A 74 5.45 -2.71 1.01
N PRO A 75 5.47 -4.07 1.06
CA PRO A 75 6.32 -4.85 0.18
C PRO A 75 5.99 -4.63 -1.30
N GLY A 76 4.71 -4.70 -1.68
CA GLY A 76 4.35 -4.50 -3.08
C GLY A 76 4.53 -3.07 -3.58
N ALA A 77 4.40 -2.06 -2.70
CA ALA A 77 4.77 -0.70 -3.04
C ALA A 77 6.30 -0.57 -3.27
N PHE A 78 7.10 -1.20 -2.42
CA PHE A 78 8.56 -1.23 -2.58
C PHE A 78 8.99 -1.90 -3.90
N ASP A 79 8.50 -3.12 -4.16
CA ASP A 79 8.82 -3.88 -5.37
C ASP A 79 8.44 -3.12 -6.64
N SER A 80 7.27 -2.46 -6.65
CA SER A 80 6.82 -1.67 -7.79
C SER A 80 7.72 -0.45 -8.05
N GLY A 81 8.21 0.21 -7.00
CA GLY A 81 9.13 1.34 -7.12
C GLY A 81 10.48 0.90 -7.67
N LEU A 82 10.99 -0.24 -7.21
CA LEU A 82 12.24 -0.80 -7.71
C LEU A 82 12.10 -1.28 -9.16
N CYS A 83 10.98 -1.90 -9.52
CA CYS A 83 10.65 -2.23 -10.93
C CYS A 83 10.60 -0.97 -11.82
N ALA A 84 9.98 0.12 -11.33
CA ALA A 84 9.94 1.38 -12.07
C ALA A 84 11.35 1.95 -12.27
N ALA A 85 12.18 1.96 -11.22
CA ALA A 85 13.56 2.39 -11.30
C ALA A 85 14.39 1.54 -12.28
N ALA A 86 14.23 0.21 -12.24
CA ALA A 86 14.87 -0.70 -13.20
C ALA A 86 14.38 -0.50 -14.64
N GLY A 87 13.18 0.07 -14.82
CA GLY A 87 12.67 0.47 -16.12
C GLY A 87 13.43 1.64 -16.76
N VAL A 88 14.13 2.43 -15.94
CA VAL A 88 14.98 3.56 -16.35
C VAL A 88 16.46 3.15 -16.35
N GLU A 89 16.92 2.47 -15.29
CA GLU A 89 18.30 2.02 -15.10
C GLU A 89 18.34 0.49 -14.88
N PRO A 90 18.56 -0.31 -15.95
CA PRO A 90 18.43 -1.76 -15.88
C PRO A 90 19.35 -2.45 -14.86
N SER A 91 20.49 -1.84 -14.49
CA SER A 91 21.40 -2.41 -13.49
C SER A 91 20.75 -2.57 -12.11
N LEU A 92 19.73 -1.76 -11.78
CA LEU A 92 18.99 -1.85 -10.53
C LEU A 92 18.15 -3.12 -10.39
N SER A 93 17.91 -3.86 -11.48
CA SER A 93 17.21 -5.15 -11.43
C SER A 93 17.90 -6.20 -10.55
N GLN A 94 19.21 -6.08 -10.36
CA GLN A 94 19.97 -6.97 -9.47
C GLN A 94 19.52 -6.85 -8.01
N LEU A 95 19.06 -5.67 -7.59
CA LEU A 95 18.56 -5.44 -6.24
C LEU A 95 17.26 -6.21 -5.99
N LEU A 96 16.36 -6.31 -6.99
CA LEU A 96 15.14 -7.13 -6.90
C LEU A 96 15.46 -8.60 -6.66
N LEU A 97 16.47 -9.11 -7.37
CA LEU A 97 16.88 -10.51 -7.25
C LEU A 97 17.52 -10.80 -5.89
N SER A 98 18.30 -9.86 -5.35
CA SER A 98 18.92 -10.02 -4.02
C SER A 98 17.95 -9.88 -2.85
N ALA A 99 16.86 -9.12 -3.00
CA ALA A 99 15.91 -8.84 -1.92
C ALA A 99 14.93 -10.00 -1.65
N GLN A 100 14.86 -10.99 -2.54
CA GLN A 100 14.01 -12.19 -2.41
C GLN A 100 14.77 -13.44 -1.96
N SER A 101 16.05 -13.27 -1.57
CA SER A 101 16.93 -14.32 -1.02
C SER A 101 16.92 -14.30 0.50
#